data_AF-A0A946H2W7-F1
#
_entry.id   AF-A0A946H2W7-F1
#
_cell.length_a   1.000
_cell.length_b   1.000
_cell.length_c   1.000
_cell.angle_alpha   90.00
_cell.angle_beta   90.00
_cell.angle_gamma   90.00
#
_symmetry.space_group_name_H-M   'P 1'
#
loop_
_entity.id
_entity.type
_entity.pdbx_description
1 polymer ?
#
loop_
_entity_poly.entity_id
_entity_poly.type
_entity_poly.pdbx_seq_one_letter_code
_entity_poly.pdbx_strand_id
1 'polypeptide(L)'
;LIVVRPGFEERHWAYFLPLGVAVMAALYNCLTRLVNRFDSAQTSIAFNNTAGVVIMTLVIVLVPGQWSELSTIDWMTLVAIGGFGMAGHFCLILAYRNAPVSALAPFTFAHIVMAIIAGLVVFGDMPDWPTLFGAGVIAGSGIYVFHRESVLSRRARQAAG
;
A
#
# COMPACT_ATOMS: atom_id res chain seq x y z
N LEU A 1 2.41 12.85 7.93
CA LEU A 1 2.17 13.71 9.12
C LEU A 1 1.33 14.95 8.82
N ILE A 2 1.57 15.66 7.72
CA ILE A 2 0.71 16.82 7.31
C ILE A 2 -0.75 16.41 7.04
N VAL A 3 -0.98 15.22 6.47
CA VAL A 3 -2.33 14.70 6.17
C VAL A 3 -3.11 14.25 7.41
N VAL A 4 -2.42 13.95 8.51
CA VAL A 4 -3.03 13.33 9.71
C VAL A 4 -3.80 14.35 10.57
N ARG A 5 -3.80 15.66 10.22
CA ARG A 5 -4.49 16.73 10.94
C ARG A 5 -4.37 16.60 12.48
N PRO A 6 -3.19 16.80 13.07
CA PRO A 6 -3.02 16.65 14.52
C PRO A 6 -3.60 17.82 15.34
N GLY A 7 -4.57 18.59 14.80
CA GLY A 7 -4.90 19.93 15.31
C GLY A 7 -6.37 20.26 15.61
N PHE A 8 -7.35 19.41 15.28
CA PHE A 8 -8.77 19.80 15.40
C PHE A 8 -9.67 18.84 16.18
N GLU A 9 -9.20 17.66 16.58
CA GLU A 9 -9.87 16.82 17.58
C GLU A 9 -8.83 16.20 18.50
N GLU A 10 -9.26 15.77 19.70
CA GLU A 10 -8.45 15.41 20.86
C GLU A 10 -7.17 14.63 20.54
N ARG A 11 -6.09 14.90 21.28
CA ARG A 11 -4.78 14.23 21.14
C ARG A 11 -4.91 12.72 21.36
N HIS A 12 -5.27 12.00 20.31
CA HIS A 12 -5.50 10.56 20.35
C HIS A 12 -4.20 9.82 20.01
N TRP A 13 -3.82 8.84 20.83
CA TRP A 13 -2.61 8.03 20.62
C TRP A 13 -2.59 7.32 19.25
N ALA A 14 -3.76 7.16 18.62
CA ALA A 14 -3.91 6.58 17.28
C ALA A 14 -3.13 7.32 16.19
N TYR A 15 -2.70 8.57 16.39
CA TYR A 15 -1.85 9.30 15.44
C TYR A 15 -0.49 8.64 15.19
N PHE A 16 -0.04 7.75 16.09
CA PHE A 16 1.18 6.96 15.90
C PHE A 16 0.97 5.66 15.12
N LEU A 17 -0.28 5.22 14.92
CA LEU A 17 -0.58 3.99 14.18
C LEU A 17 -0.07 4.02 12.72
N PRO A 18 -0.19 5.12 11.95
CA PRO A 18 0.37 5.18 10.60
C PRO A 18 1.89 5.01 10.56
N LEU A 19 2.61 5.44 11.60
CA LEU A 19 4.04 5.21 11.72
C LEU A 19 4.33 3.71 11.91
N GLY A 20 3.56 3.05 12.80
CA GLY A 20 3.63 1.59 12.97
C GLY A 20 3.35 0.85 11.66
N VAL A 21 2.31 1.24 10.92
CA VAL A 21 1.98 0.68 9.60
C VAL A 21 3.14 0.87 8.62
N ALA A 22 3.76 2.05 8.56
CA ALA A 22 4.88 2.30 7.66
C ALA A 22 6.08 1.40 7.97
N VAL A 23 6.42 1.21 9.26
CA VAL A 23 7.49 0.30 9.68
C VAL A 23 7.17 -1.15 9.34
N MET A 24 5.95 -1.61 9.65
CA MET A 24 5.51 -2.97 9.33
C MET A 24 5.48 -3.22 7.83
N ALA A 25 5.04 -2.26 7.03
CA ALA A 25 5.04 -2.36 5.57
C ALA A 25 6.46 -2.44 5.00
N ALA A 26 7.41 -1.68 5.55
CA ALA A 26 8.81 -1.77 5.16
C ALA A 26 9.41 -3.14 5.52
N LEU A 27 9.14 -3.65 6.73
CA LEU A 27 9.56 -4.99 7.15
C LEU A 27 8.96 -6.08 6.27
N TYR A 28 7.65 -6.01 5.99
CA TYR A 28 6.95 -6.91 5.08
C TYR A 28 7.62 -6.94 3.71
N ASN A 29 7.82 -5.78 3.08
CA ASN A 29 8.46 -5.71 1.76
C ASN A 29 9.88 -6.30 1.76
N CYS A 30 10.67 -6.06 2.81
CA CYS A 30 12.01 -6.63 2.95
C CYS A 30 11.98 -8.16 3.16
N LEU A 31 11.12 -8.65 4.06
CA LEU A 31 10.98 -10.08 4.37
C LEU A 31 10.41 -10.86 3.19
N THR A 32 9.37 -10.35 2.53
CA THR A 32 8.81 -10.95 1.31
C THR A 32 9.88 -11.11 0.24
N ARG A 33 10.79 -10.15 0.10
CA ARG A 33 11.92 -10.26 -0.84
C ARG A 33 12.93 -11.34 -0.43
N LEU A 34 13.16 -11.54 0.86
CA LEU A 34 14.05 -12.59 1.36
C LEU A 34 13.42 -13.97 1.16
N VAL A 35 12.13 -14.13 1.51
CA VAL A 35 11.35 -15.37 1.38
C VAL A 35 11.18 -15.77 -0.08
N ASN A 36 10.90 -14.81 -0.98
CA ASN A 36 10.77 -15.09 -2.43
C ASN A 36 12.05 -15.64 -3.08
N ARG A 37 13.20 -15.64 -2.40
CA ARG A 37 14.41 -16.33 -2.88
C ARG A 37 14.34 -17.85 -2.71
N PHE A 38 13.52 -18.32 -1.78
CA PHE A 38 13.43 -19.73 -1.38
C PHE A 38 12.06 -20.33 -1.71
N ASP A 39 11.00 -19.53 -1.57
CA ASP A 39 9.62 -19.96 -1.78
C ASP A 39 9.02 -19.50 -3.11
N SER A 40 8.03 -20.26 -3.57
CA SER A 40 7.21 -19.86 -4.72
C SER A 40 6.25 -18.72 -4.36
N ALA A 41 5.91 -17.87 -5.35
CA ALA A 41 4.94 -16.79 -5.16
C ALA A 41 3.57 -17.30 -4.65
N GLN A 42 3.19 -18.51 -5.04
CA GLN A 42 1.96 -19.17 -4.59
C GLN A 42 2.00 -19.46 -3.09
N THR A 43 3.14 -19.93 -2.58
CA THR A 43 3.36 -20.21 -1.15
C THR A 43 3.26 -18.94 -0.32
N SER A 44 3.90 -17.85 -0.74
CA SER A 44 3.87 -16.58 -0.01
C SER A 44 2.46 -15.97 0.05
N ILE A 45 1.68 -16.08 -1.03
CA ILE A 45 0.29 -15.60 -1.08
C ILE A 45 -0.62 -16.46 -0.21
N ALA A 46 -0.46 -17.79 -0.27
CA ALA A 46 -1.21 -18.71 0.57
C ALA A 46 -0.97 -18.40 2.05
N PHE A 47 0.29 -18.17 2.46
CA PHE A 47 0.62 -17.84 3.84
C PHE A 47 0.06 -16.47 4.25
N ASN A 48 0.18 -15.46 3.39
CA ASN A 48 -0.34 -14.12 3.65
C ASN A 48 -1.87 -14.11 3.80
N ASN A 49 -2.59 -14.79 2.90
CA ASN A 49 -4.05 -14.91 2.97
C ASN A 49 -4.48 -15.73 4.18
N THR A 50 -3.80 -16.83 4.49
CA THR A 50 -4.11 -17.66 5.67
C THR A 50 -3.91 -16.87 6.95
N ALA A 51 -2.80 -16.14 7.08
CA ALA A 51 -2.57 -15.25 8.22
C ALA A 51 -3.67 -14.19 8.33
N GLY A 52 -4.07 -13.58 7.22
CA GLY A 52 -5.20 -12.64 7.18
C GLY A 52 -6.51 -13.24 7.68
N VAL A 53 -6.86 -14.45 7.24
CA VAL A 53 -8.06 -15.17 7.70
C VAL A 53 -7.99 -15.46 9.20
N VAL A 54 -6.86 -15.96 9.70
CA VAL A 54 -6.68 -16.28 11.12
C VAL A 54 -6.80 -15.01 11.97
N ILE A 55 -6.13 -13.93 11.59
CA ILE A 55 -6.16 -12.66 12.32
C ILE A 55 -7.57 -12.08 12.31
N MET A 56 -8.24 -12.01 11.15
CA MET A 56 -9.60 -11.45 11.07
C MET A 56 -10.61 -12.29 11.84
N THR A 57 -10.49 -13.63 11.80
CA THR A 57 -11.33 -14.52 12.61
C THR A 57 -11.12 -14.25 14.10
N LEU A 58 -9.87 -14.09 14.53
CA LEU A 58 -9.55 -13.78 15.92
C LEU A 58 -10.13 -12.41 16.34
N VAL A 59 -10.04 -11.39 15.48
CA VAL A 59 -10.61 -10.06 15.75
C VAL A 59 -12.13 -10.13 15.88
N ILE A 60 -12.81 -10.89 15.03
CA ILE A 60 -14.27 -11.11 15.13
C ILE A 60 -14.64 -11.75 16.47
N VAL A 61 -13.88 -12.75 16.90
CA VAL A 61 -14.12 -13.46 18.18
C VAL A 61 -13.81 -12.58 19.40
N LEU A 62 -12.71 -11.82 19.36
CA LEU A 62 -12.26 -11.00 20.49
C LEU A 62 -13.04 -9.69 20.66
N VAL A 63 -13.73 -9.23 19.62
CA VAL A 63 -14.52 -7.99 19.63
C VAL A 63 -15.99 -8.29 19.31
N PRO A 64 -16.73 -8.97 20.21
CA PRO A 64 -18.12 -9.31 19.99
C PRO A 64 -19.02 -8.07 20.00
N GLY A 65 -20.08 -8.08 19.18
CA GLY A 65 -21.12 -7.04 19.18
C GLY A 65 -20.81 -5.75 18.42
N GLN A 66 -19.63 -5.64 17.80
CA GLN A 66 -19.26 -4.49 16.94
C GLN A 66 -19.54 -4.75 15.45
N TRP A 67 -20.03 -5.94 15.09
CA TRP A 67 -20.27 -6.35 13.71
C TRP A 67 -21.75 -6.22 13.37
N SER A 68 -22.07 -5.50 12.30
CA SER A 68 -23.43 -5.40 11.77
C SER A 68 -23.75 -6.57 10.84
N GLU A 69 -25.03 -6.89 10.73
CA GLU A 69 -25.51 -7.82 9.69
C GLU A 69 -25.20 -7.24 8.31
N LEU A 70 -24.61 -8.05 7.43
CA LEU A 70 -24.25 -7.67 6.08
C LEU A 70 -25.38 -8.02 5.11
N SER A 71 -25.73 -7.08 4.23
CA SER A 71 -26.63 -7.35 3.12
C SER A 71 -25.96 -8.21 2.05
N THR A 72 -26.73 -8.73 1.10
CA THR A 72 -26.19 -9.46 -0.06
C THR A 72 -25.22 -8.61 -0.87
N ILE A 73 -25.49 -7.30 -1.00
CA ILE A 73 -24.61 -6.37 -1.72
C ILE A 73 -23.29 -6.22 -0.98
N ASP A 74 -23.30 -6.12 0.36
CA ASP A 74 -22.08 -5.99 1.15
C ASP A 74 -21.20 -7.24 1.02
N TRP A 75 -21.81 -8.43 1.03
CA TRP A 75 -21.11 -9.68 0.76
C TRP A 75 -20.49 -9.73 -0.64
N MET A 76 -21.23 -9.33 -1.67
CA MET A 76 -20.71 -9.26 -3.04
C MET A 76 -19.53 -8.28 -3.14
N THR A 77 -19.64 -7.12 -2.50
CA THR A 77 -18.59 -6.10 -2.45
C THR A 77 -17.35 -6.62 -1.71
N LEU A 78 -17.50 -7.32 -0.58
CA LEU A 78 -16.39 -7.94 0.13
C LEU A 78 -15.66 -9.00 -0.72
N VAL A 79 -16.41 -9.86 -1.43
CA VAL A 79 -15.83 -10.84 -2.33
C VAL A 79 -15.08 -10.17 -3.49
N ALA A 80 -15.66 -9.11 -4.06
CA ALA A 80 -15.03 -8.35 -5.13
C ALA A 80 -13.72 -7.70 -4.66
N ILE A 81 -13.74 -7.00 -3.52
CA ILE A 81 -12.55 -6.36 -2.93
C ILE A 81 -11.49 -7.41 -2.60
N GLY A 82 -11.88 -8.55 -2.01
CA GLY A 82 -10.98 -9.66 -1.73
C GLY A 82 -10.34 -10.23 -3.00
N GLY A 83 -11.11 -10.41 -4.07
CA GLY A 83 -10.64 -10.88 -5.36
C GLY A 83 -9.65 -9.91 -6.03
N PHE A 84 -9.99 -8.62 -6.10
CA PHE A 84 -9.10 -7.59 -6.63
C PHE A 84 -7.84 -7.43 -5.78
N GLY A 85 -7.97 -7.49 -4.45
CA GLY A 85 -6.84 -7.46 -3.52
C GLY A 85 -5.89 -8.63 -3.73
N MET A 86 -6.41 -9.85 -3.85
CA MET A 86 -5.61 -11.05 -4.14
C MET A 86 -4.90 -10.94 -5.48
N ALA A 87 -5.59 -10.52 -6.54
CA ALA A 87 -5.00 -10.35 -7.86
C ALA A 87 -3.91 -9.26 -7.86
N GLY A 88 -4.15 -8.13 -7.19
CA GLY A 88 -3.19 -7.05 -7.03
C GLY A 88 -1.94 -7.49 -6.29
N HIS A 89 -2.08 -8.17 -5.16
CA HIS A 89 -0.96 -8.72 -4.41
C HIS A 89 -0.18 -9.79 -5.19
N PHE A 90 -0.87 -10.64 -5.95
CA PHE A 90 -0.23 -11.62 -6.83
C PHE A 90 0.66 -10.93 -7.88
N CYS A 91 0.11 -9.93 -8.57
CA CYS A 91 0.86 -9.13 -9.53
C CYS A 91 2.07 -8.43 -8.88
N LEU A 92 1.91 -7.89 -7.67
CA LEU A 92 2.98 -7.22 -6.95
C LEU A 92 4.12 -8.18 -6.59
N ILE A 93 3.80 -9.37 -6.09
CA ILE A 93 4.79 -10.41 -5.76
C ILE A 93 5.53 -10.86 -7.02
N LEU A 94 4.80 -11.05 -8.13
CA LEU A 94 5.40 -11.39 -9.41
C LEU A 94 6.33 -10.27 -9.92
N ALA A 95 5.94 -9.01 -9.75
CA ALA A 95 6.74 -7.86 -10.12
C ALA A 95 8.05 -7.80 -9.30
N TYR A 96 7.97 -7.97 -7.98
CA TYR A 96 9.15 -8.02 -7.10
C TYR A 96 10.09 -9.19 -7.38
N ARG A 97 9.58 -10.28 -7.94
CA ARG A 97 10.39 -11.43 -8.34
C ARG A 97 11.13 -11.20 -9.66
N ASN A 98 10.52 -10.51 -10.62
CA ASN A 98 11.05 -10.37 -11.98
C ASN A 98 11.80 -9.06 -12.25
N ALA A 99 11.61 -8.03 -11.42
CA ALA A 99 12.23 -6.72 -11.62
C ALA A 99 13.06 -6.28 -10.39
N PRO A 100 14.19 -5.57 -10.60
CA PRO A 100 14.92 -4.95 -9.50
C PRO A 100 14.06 -3.89 -8.80
N VAL A 101 14.18 -3.77 -7.47
CA VAL A 101 13.35 -2.87 -6.63
C VAL A 101 13.40 -1.41 -7.09
N SER A 102 14.54 -0.94 -7.61
CA SER A 102 14.67 0.41 -8.18
C SER A 102 13.80 0.63 -9.42
N ALA A 103 13.45 -0.42 -10.18
CA ALA A 103 12.51 -0.30 -11.29
C ALA A 103 11.04 -0.25 -10.83
N LEU A 104 10.75 -0.75 -9.62
CA LEU A 104 9.40 -0.80 -9.04
C LEU A 104 9.06 0.44 -8.20
N ALA A 105 10.08 1.11 -7.64
CA ALA A 105 9.90 2.33 -6.87
C ALA A 105 9.00 3.40 -7.54
N PRO A 106 9.13 3.70 -8.85
CA PRO A 106 8.29 4.69 -9.52
C PRO A 106 6.80 4.30 -9.55
N PHE A 107 6.49 3.01 -9.66
CA PHE A 107 5.11 2.52 -9.73
C PHE A 107 4.38 2.66 -8.40
N THR A 108 5.08 2.46 -7.27
CA THR A 108 4.51 2.67 -5.94
C THR A 108 4.07 4.11 -5.74
N PHE A 109 4.80 5.09 -6.29
CA PHE A 109 4.41 6.50 -6.23
C PHE A 109 3.27 6.83 -7.19
N ALA A 110 3.28 6.26 -8.40
CA ALA A 110 2.17 6.40 -9.34
C ALA A 110 0.85 5.87 -8.75
N HIS A 111 0.91 4.79 -7.96
CA HIS A 111 -0.24 4.25 -7.26
C HIS A 111 -0.87 5.27 -6.29
N ILE A 112 -0.06 6.05 -5.55
CA ILE A 112 -0.59 7.10 -4.65
C ILE A 112 -1.38 8.15 -5.45
N VAL A 113 -0.84 8.58 -6.60
CA VAL A 113 -1.52 9.56 -7.47
C VAL A 113 -2.82 8.98 -8.01
N MET A 114 -2.81 7.73 -8.47
CA MET A 114 -4.01 7.05 -8.96
C MET A 114 -5.07 6.87 -7.86
N ALA A 115 -4.66 6.59 -6.62
CA ALA A 115 -5.57 6.47 -5.48
C ALA A 115 -6.26 7.81 -5.18
N ILE A 116 -5.55 8.93 -5.27
CA ILE A 116 -6.13 10.28 -5.10
C ILE A 116 -7.14 10.58 -6.21
N ILE A 117 -6.79 10.29 -7.47
CA ILE A 117 -7.69 10.49 -8.61
C ILE A 117 -8.94 9.62 -8.49
N ALA A 118 -8.77 8.33 -8.15
CA ALA A 118 -9.89 7.42 -7.94
C ALA A 118 -10.78 7.89 -6.78
N GLY A 119 -10.18 8.39 -5.68
CA GLY A 119 -10.90 8.99 -4.57
C GLY A 119 -11.82 10.14 -5.02
N LEU A 120 -11.26 11.07 -5.79
CA LEU A 120 -11.99 12.21 -6.33
C LEU A 120 -13.10 11.79 -7.31
N VAL A 121 -12.83 10.86 -8.22
CA VAL A 121 -13.76 10.45 -9.28
C VAL A 121 -14.90 9.58 -8.74
N VAL A 122 -14.60 8.65 -7.82
CA VAL A 122 -15.56 7.67 -7.33
C VAL A 122 -16.40 8.23 -6.17
N PHE A 123 -15.78 8.96 -5.26
CA PHE A 123 -16.45 9.44 -4.04
C PHE A 123 -16.80 10.94 -4.10
N GLY A 124 -16.26 11.69 -5.06
CA GLY A 124 -16.47 13.14 -5.14
C GLY A 124 -15.79 13.94 -4.03
N ASP A 125 -14.94 13.28 -3.23
CA ASP A 125 -14.24 13.89 -2.10
C ASP A 125 -13.16 14.86 -2.61
N MET A 126 -13.51 16.15 -2.67
CA MET A 126 -12.56 17.21 -2.98
C MET A 126 -11.59 17.38 -1.80
N PRO A 127 -10.29 17.13 -1.96
CA PRO A 127 -9.35 17.26 -0.85
C PRO A 127 -9.18 18.72 -0.43
N ASP A 128 -9.23 19.00 0.86
CA ASP A 128 -8.95 20.33 1.40
C ASP A 128 -7.52 20.82 1.09
N TRP A 129 -7.30 22.13 1.14
CA TRP A 129 -6.01 22.79 0.86
C TRP A 129 -4.77 22.11 1.50
N PRO A 130 -4.78 21.67 2.76
CA PRO A 130 -3.63 20.97 3.37
C PRO A 130 -3.38 19.59 2.77
N THR A 131 -4.43 18.89 2.35
CA THR A 131 -4.34 17.58 1.68
C THR A 131 -3.78 17.74 0.28
N LEU A 132 -4.21 18.78 -0.46
CA LEU A 132 -3.63 19.15 -1.75
C LEU A 132 -2.14 19.51 -1.62
N PHE A 133 -1.76 20.27 -0.58
CA PHE A 133 -0.36 20.59 -0.32
C PHE A 133 0.48 19.34 0.00
N GLY A 134 -0.01 18.48 0.89
CA GLY A 134 0.63 17.20 1.21
C GLY A 134 0.78 16.29 -0.02
N ALA A 135 -0.28 16.19 -0.84
CA ALA A 135 -0.26 15.46 -2.09
C ALA A 135 0.76 16.04 -3.09
N GLY A 136 0.85 17.37 -3.18
CA GLY A 136 1.84 18.07 -4.01
C GLY A 136 3.28 17.76 -3.59
N VAL A 137 3.57 17.73 -2.28
CA VAL A 137 4.90 17.34 -1.76
C VAL A 137 5.20 15.87 -2.08
N ILE A 138 4.23 14.97 -1.93
CA ILE A 138 4.39 13.55 -2.28
C ILE A 138 4.64 13.40 -3.78
N ALA A 139 3.85 14.06 -4.63
CA ALA A 139 4.05 14.05 -6.08
C ALA A 139 5.42 14.61 -6.48
N GLY A 140 5.83 15.75 -5.91
CA GLY A 140 7.12 16.38 -6.18
C GLY A 140 8.30 15.51 -5.75
N SER A 141 8.22 14.87 -4.58
CA SER A 141 9.24 13.92 -4.12
C SER A 141 9.30 12.67 -5.01
N GLY A 142 8.16 12.16 -5.48
CA GLY A 142 8.09 11.06 -6.46
C GLY A 142 8.78 11.41 -7.78
N ILE A 143 8.50 12.61 -8.33
CA ILE A 143 9.14 13.11 -9.56
C ILE A 143 10.65 13.27 -9.36
N TYR A 144 11.08 13.82 -8.23
CA TYR A 144 12.51 14.01 -7.92
C TYR A 144 13.25 12.67 -7.83
N VAL A 145 12.68 11.68 -7.13
CA VAL A 145 13.28 10.34 -7.01
C VAL A 145 13.35 9.66 -8.38
N PHE A 146 12.28 9.74 -9.17
CA PHE A 146 12.27 9.21 -10.55
C PHE A 146 13.34 9.85 -11.43
N HIS A 147 13.48 11.19 -11.36
CA HIS A 147 14.52 11.90 -12.07
C HIS A 147 15.92 11.49 -11.59
N ARG A 148 16.12 11.36 -10.28
CA ARG A 148 17.39 10.93 -9.70
C ARG A 148 17.77 9.50 -10.11
N GLU A 149 16.84 8.55 -10.06
CA GLU A 149 17.09 7.17 -10.46
C GLU A 149 17.33 7.03 -11.96
N SER A 150 16.61 7.78 -12.81
CA SER A 150 16.85 7.77 -14.25
C SER A 150 18.22 8.36 -14.62
N VAL A 151 18.69 9.39 -13.92
CA VAL A 151 20.05 9.94 -14.08
C VAL A 151 21.12 8.95 -13.61
N LEU A 152 20.93 8.29 -12.46
CA LEU A 152 21.87 7.28 -11.95
C LEU A 152 21.97 6.05 -12.85
N SER A 153 20.83 5.59 -13.38
CA SER A 153 20.78 4.45 -14.30
C SER A 153 21.46 4.75 -15.63
N ARG A 154 21.36 6.00 -16.13
CA ARG A 154 22.10 6.45 -17.33
C ARG A 154 23.60 6.49 -17.11
N ARG A 155 24.05 7.01 -15.96
CA ARG A 155 25.48 7.05 -15.60
C ARG A 155 26.10 5.66 -15.45
N ALA A 156 25.38 4.71 -14.85
CA ALA A 156 25.83 3.33 -14.72
C ALA A 156 26.00 2.62 -16.08
N ARG A 157 25.11 2.90 -17.04
CA ARG A 157 25.25 2.38 -18.42
C ARG A 157 26.42 2.99 -19.18
N GLN A 158 26.73 4.26 -18.95
CA GLN A 158 27.87 4.93 -19.58
C GLN A 158 29.23 4.51 -19.02
N ALA A 159 29.29 4.07 -17.75
CA ALA A 159 30.52 3.58 -17.13
C ALA A 159 30.84 2.09 -17.46
N ALA A 160 29.88 1.38 -18.06
CA ALA A 160 29.99 -0.04 -18.39
C ALA A 160 30.25 -0.31 -19.90
N GLY A 161 30.33 0.73 -20.73
CA GLY A 161 30.71 0.68 -22.14
C GLY A 161 32.04 1.39 -22.36
#